data_AF-A0A9E5AFW3-F1
#
_entry.id   AF-A0A9E5AFW3-F1
#
_cell.length_a   1.000
_cell.length_b   1.000
_cell.length_c   1.000
_cell.angle_alpha   90.00
_cell.angle_beta   90.00
_cell.angle_gamma   90.00
#
_symmetry.space_group_name_H-M   'P 1'
#
loop_
_entity.id
_entity.type
_entity.pdbx_description
1 polymer ?
#
loop_
_entity_poly.entity_id
_entity_poly.type
_entity_poly.pdbx_seq_one_letter_code
_entity_poly.pdbx_strand_id
1 'polypeptide(L)'
;MLIRFWGTRGSLPVALTAAKVFAKVSAALLAANGRRFADLQEAQDFALTLPFSVAQTWGGHSSCVEVEVAPPTGANHDYLLCDLGTGIRPFGSSVLARHGPGASNTFHVFVSHVHWDHIMGFPLFAPAYSPGNRIRLYGCHSELEAAFRRQHGAPSFPVNFNELAANIEFVTLTPGVTTEVAGVKVTPKLQLHGGNSYGYRFEHGGKAFVYSTDSEHKLQDTEQTAAFAAFFRDADLVCFDAMYSFAETISMKEDWGHSSNVVGVELCQRAQVKKLALFHHEPIHDDARIAAIETESQRFEEITRGELPKLDVLSAWDGLEIEL
;
A
#
# COMPACT_ATOMS: atom_id res chain seq x y z
N MET A 1 -12.44 -9.76 -6.22
CA MET A 1 -11.63 -9.28 -5.08
C MET A 1 -11.27 -7.84 -5.39
N LEU A 2 -11.49 -6.90 -4.47
CA LEU A 2 -11.26 -5.48 -4.68
C LEU A 2 -10.15 -5.00 -3.73
N ILE A 3 -9.12 -4.37 -4.29
CA ILE A 3 -7.97 -3.85 -3.55
C ILE A 3 -8.09 -2.34 -3.46
N ARG A 4 -8.09 -1.78 -2.24
CA ARG A 4 -8.15 -0.32 -2.03
C ARG A 4 -6.89 0.18 -1.34
N PHE A 5 -6.31 1.24 -1.88
CA PHE A 5 -5.09 1.84 -1.35
C PHE A 5 -5.46 3.06 -0.51
N TRP A 6 -5.40 2.93 0.82
CA TRP A 6 -5.70 4.02 1.74
C TRP A 6 -4.48 4.89 2.07
N GLY A 7 -3.28 4.34 1.87
CA GLY A 7 -2.02 5.06 1.96
C GLY A 7 -0.93 4.36 1.15
N THR A 8 -0.15 5.15 0.41
CA THR A 8 0.78 4.68 -0.63
C THR A 8 2.20 5.20 -0.51
N ARG A 9 2.48 6.06 0.47
CA ARG A 9 3.78 6.71 0.69
C ARG A 9 4.66 5.91 1.64
N GLY A 10 5.98 6.02 1.47
CA GLY A 10 6.97 5.43 2.37
C GLY A 10 7.51 6.39 3.42
N SER A 11 8.14 5.85 4.46
CA SER A 11 8.88 6.45 5.60
C SER A 11 8.16 7.51 6.45
N LEU A 12 7.55 8.53 5.86
CA LEU A 12 6.81 9.57 6.59
C LEU A 12 5.67 10.12 5.74
N PRO A 13 4.52 10.45 6.35
CA PRO A 13 3.45 11.12 5.64
C PRO A 13 3.87 12.53 5.23
N VAL A 14 3.60 12.89 3.98
CA VAL A 14 3.92 14.22 3.43
C VAL A 14 2.70 14.80 2.73
N ALA A 15 2.30 16.01 3.14
CA ALA A 15 1.25 16.76 2.45
C ALA A 15 1.83 17.58 1.28
N LEU A 16 0.98 17.89 0.30
CA LEU A 16 1.31 18.90 -0.70
C LEU A 16 1.53 20.27 -0.03
N THR A 17 2.60 20.95 -0.42
CA THR A 17 2.87 22.32 0.04
C THR A 17 2.09 23.33 -0.78
N ALA A 18 1.87 24.54 -0.24
CA ALA A 18 1.21 25.63 -0.97
C ALA A 18 1.91 25.91 -2.32
N ALA A 19 3.24 25.84 -2.37
CA ALA A 19 3.99 26.01 -3.61
C ALA A 19 3.70 24.91 -4.65
N LYS A 20 3.61 23.64 -4.22
CA LYS A 20 3.25 22.51 -5.10
C LYS A 20 1.82 22.65 -5.64
N VAL A 21 0.87 23.06 -4.79
CA VAL A 21 -0.51 23.33 -5.22
C VAL A 21 -0.57 24.49 -6.22
N PHE A 22 0.14 25.59 -5.94
CA PHE A 22 0.19 26.75 -6.84
C PHE A 22 0.76 26.39 -8.22
N ALA A 23 1.81 25.56 -8.27
CA ALA A 23 2.37 25.06 -9.52
C ALA A 23 1.36 24.24 -10.34
N LYS A 24 0.63 23.33 -9.70
CA LYS A 24 -0.44 22.54 -10.34
C LYS A 24 -1.54 23.40 -10.91
N VAL A 25 -2.05 24.36 -10.13
CA VAL A 25 -3.08 25.31 -10.58
C VAL A 25 -2.56 26.11 -11.79
N SER A 26 -1.33 26.60 -11.72
CA SER A 26 -0.71 27.35 -12.82
C SER A 26 -0.59 26.51 -14.10
N ALA A 27 -0.18 25.24 -13.98
CA ALA A 27 -0.08 24.32 -15.10
C ALA A 27 -1.46 24.02 -15.72
N ALA A 28 -2.49 23.80 -14.90
CA ALA A 28 -3.85 23.59 -15.36
C ALA A 28 -4.41 24.81 -16.10
N LEU A 29 -4.16 26.02 -15.59
CA LEU A 29 -4.56 27.28 -16.24
C LEU A 29 -3.85 27.49 -17.59
N LEU A 30 -2.55 27.15 -17.67
CA LEU A 30 -1.81 27.20 -18.92
C LEU A 30 -2.38 26.20 -19.94
N ALA A 31 -2.67 24.97 -19.51
CA ALA A 31 -3.26 23.95 -20.36
C ALA A 31 -4.68 24.30 -20.84
N ALA A 32 -5.46 25.01 -20.01
CA ALA A 32 -6.76 25.53 -20.40
C ALA A 32 -6.65 26.56 -21.55
N ASN A 33 -5.51 27.24 -21.70
CA ASN A 33 -5.21 28.13 -22.82
C ASN A 33 -6.34 29.14 -23.13
N GLY A 34 -6.88 29.78 -22.08
CA GLY A 34 -7.96 30.76 -22.21
C GLY A 34 -9.37 30.18 -22.37
N ARG A 35 -9.53 28.86 -22.30
CA ARG A 35 -10.84 28.19 -22.27
C ARG A 35 -11.70 28.73 -21.12
N ARG A 36 -12.99 28.93 -21.41
CA ARG A 36 -14.02 29.24 -20.41
C ARG A 36 -14.84 27.97 -20.16
N PHE A 37 -15.23 27.77 -18.91
CA PHE A 37 -16.11 26.68 -18.51
C PHE A 37 -17.47 27.26 -18.10
N ALA A 38 -18.55 26.63 -18.52
CA ALA A 38 -19.91 27.07 -18.21
C ALA A 38 -20.23 26.90 -16.71
N ASP A 39 -19.69 25.84 -16.10
CA ASP A 39 -19.87 25.50 -14.69
C ASP A 39 -18.68 24.70 -14.13
N LEU A 40 -18.80 24.27 -12.87
CA LEU A 40 -17.76 23.47 -12.20
C LEU A 40 -17.62 22.07 -12.80
N GLN A 41 -18.70 21.46 -13.30
CA GLN A 41 -18.63 20.12 -13.87
C GLN A 41 -17.81 20.11 -15.16
N GLU A 42 -18.03 21.08 -16.05
CA GLU A 42 -17.23 21.19 -17.27
C GLU A 42 -15.73 21.45 -16.96
N ALA A 43 -15.45 22.21 -15.90
CA ALA A 43 -14.08 22.41 -15.43
C ALA A 43 -13.45 21.13 -14.87
N GLN A 44 -14.22 20.31 -14.15
CA GLN A 44 -13.77 19.00 -13.65
C GLN A 44 -13.54 18.01 -14.80
N ASP A 45 -14.44 17.95 -15.77
CA ASP A 45 -14.30 17.10 -16.95
C ASP A 45 -13.04 17.46 -17.74
N PHE A 46 -12.74 18.77 -17.89
CA PHE A 46 -11.47 19.22 -18.46
C PHE A 46 -10.27 18.83 -17.59
N ALA A 47 -10.34 19.01 -16.27
CA ALA A 47 -9.25 18.64 -15.37
C ALA A 47 -8.91 17.15 -15.48
N LEU A 48 -9.89 16.27 -15.68
CA LEU A 48 -9.67 14.83 -15.91
C LEU A 48 -8.93 14.51 -17.22
N THR A 49 -8.86 15.45 -18.16
CA THR A 49 -8.05 15.29 -19.40
C THR A 49 -6.58 15.70 -19.20
N LEU A 50 -6.26 16.39 -18.11
CA LEU A 50 -4.89 16.79 -17.81
C LEU A 50 -4.09 15.59 -17.28
N PRO A 51 -2.74 15.63 -17.36
CA PRO A 51 -1.92 14.62 -16.71
C PRO A 51 -2.27 14.46 -15.23
N PHE A 52 -2.24 13.23 -14.71
CA PHE A 52 -2.57 12.94 -13.32
C PHE A 52 -1.74 13.79 -12.35
N SER A 53 -0.45 14.02 -12.67
CA SER A 53 0.46 14.85 -11.88
C SER A 53 0.05 16.33 -11.80
N VAL A 54 -0.87 16.80 -12.65
CA VAL A 54 -1.45 18.14 -12.62
C VAL A 54 -2.80 18.13 -11.89
N ALA A 55 -3.71 17.25 -12.29
CA ALA A 55 -5.09 17.26 -11.82
C ALA A 55 -5.33 16.56 -10.48
N GLN A 56 -4.46 15.60 -10.13
CA GLN A 56 -4.61 14.71 -8.98
C GLN A 56 -3.30 14.62 -8.19
N THR A 57 -3.23 13.76 -7.18
CA THR A 57 -2.00 13.52 -6.41
C THR A 57 -1.90 12.06 -6.05
N TRP A 58 -0.67 11.55 -5.96
CA TRP A 58 -0.43 10.20 -5.46
C TRP A 58 -0.68 10.07 -3.95
N GLY A 59 -0.88 11.19 -3.26
CA GLY A 59 -1.30 11.22 -1.87
C GLY A 59 -0.14 11.43 -0.90
N GLY A 60 -0.46 11.26 0.38
CA GLY A 60 0.40 11.64 1.49
C GLY A 60 0.37 10.65 2.65
N HIS A 61 -0.55 9.69 2.63
CA HIS A 61 -0.68 8.69 3.68
C HIS A 61 0.36 7.58 3.51
N SER A 62 0.91 7.14 4.63
CA SER A 62 1.80 5.98 4.66
C SER A 62 1.00 4.67 4.63
N SER A 63 1.73 3.59 4.32
CA SER A 63 1.20 2.28 3.96
C SER A 63 -0.09 1.84 4.67
N CYS A 64 -1.15 1.63 3.88
CA CYS A 64 -2.38 0.99 4.33
C CYS A 64 -3.16 0.50 3.11
N VAL A 65 -3.36 -0.81 2.97
CA VAL A 65 -4.09 -1.41 1.83
C VAL A 65 -5.20 -2.33 2.34
N GLU A 66 -6.39 -2.21 1.79
CA GLU A 66 -7.54 -3.07 2.08
C GLU A 66 -7.70 -4.14 1.00
N VAL A 67 -7.96 -5.38 1.43
CA VAL A 67 -8.29 -6.52 0.58
C VAL A 67 -9.75 -6.90 0.83
N GLU A 68 -10.65 -6.42 -0.02
CA GLU A 68 -12.08 -6.71 0.08
C GLU A 68 -12.45 -7.95 -0.76
N VAL A 69 -12.91 -9.00 -0.10
CA VAL A 69 -13.39 -10.23 -0.76
C VAL A 69 -14.91 -10.31 -0.87
N ALA A 70 -15.62 -9.52 -0.06
CA ALA A 70 -17.06 -9.31 -0.14
C ALA A 70 -17.39 -7.88 0.32
N PRO A 71 -18.39 -7.21 -0.27
CA PRO A 71 -18.79 -5.88 0.20
C PRO A 71 -19.36 -5.97 1.63
N PRO A 72 -19.26 -4.90 2.44
CA PRO A 72 -19.83 -4.90 3.78
C PRO A 72 -21.35 -5.05 3.76
N THR A 73 -21.86 -6.11 4.38
CA THR A 73 -23.31 -6.36 4.52
C THR A 73 -23.70 -6.46 5.99
N GLY A 74 -24.65 -5.65 6.43
CA GLY A 74 -25.17 -5.71 7.80
C GLY A 74 -24.30 -4.99 8.84
N ALA A 75 -24.46 -5.40 10.10
CA ALA A 75 -23.88 -4.70 11.25
C ALA A 75 -22.43 -5.13 11.60
N ASN A 76 -21.95 -6.25 11.04
CA ASN A 76 -20.63 -6.82 11.30
C ASN A 76 -19.97 -7.17 9.96
N HIS A 77 -18.67 -6.90 9.85
CA HIS A 77 -17.88 -7.22 8.67
C HIS A 77 -16.45 -7.61 9.04
N ASP A 78 -15.85 -8.52 8.26
CA ASP A 78 -14.44 -8.89 8.33
C ASP A 78 -13.64 -8.07 7.33
N TYR A 79 -12.86 -7.12 7.82
CA TYR A 79 -11.92 -6.34 7.02
C TYR A 79 -10.56 -7.01 6.99
N LEU A 80 -9.94 -7.13 5.81
CA LEU A 80 -8.55 -7.54 5.67
C LEU A 80 -7.70 -6.34 5.25
N LEU A 81 -6.63 -6.09 5.99
CA LEU A 81 -5.76 -4.92 5.82
C LEU A 81 -4.30 -5.35 5.76
N CYS A 82 -3.48 -4.65 4.98
CA CYS A 82 -2.03 -4.71 5.04
C CYS A 82 -1.52 -3.40 5.65
N ASP A 83 -0.76 -3.53 6.74
CA ASP A 83 -0.20 -2.45 7.55
C ASP A 83 -1.22 -1.44 8.14
N LEU A 84 -0.71 -0.62 9.06
CA LEU A 84 -1.43 0.37 9.87
C LEU A 84 -0.70 1.71 9.86
N GLY A 85 -0.17 2.10 8.69
CA GLY A 85 0.32 3.44 8.45
C GLY A 85 -0.78 4.49 8.55
N THR A 86 -0.46 5.75 8.25
CA THR A 86 -1.42 6.85 8.44
C THR A 86 -2.65 6.75 7.54
N GLY A 87 -2.64 5.94 6.47
CA GLY A 87 -3.81 5.61 5.67
C GLY A 87 -4.90 4.86 6.45
N ILE A 88 -4.59 4.30 7.62
CA ILE A 88 -5.60 3.67 8.46
C ILE A 88 -6.64 4.66 8.99
N ARG A 89 -6.29 5.95 9.08
CA ARG A 89 -7.20 6.99 9.56
C ARG A 89 -8.38 7.21 8.60
N PRO A 90 -8.19 7.52 7.30
CA PRO A 90 -9.31 7.61 6.37
C PRO A 90 -10.06 6.28 6.21
N PHE A 91 -9.38 5.14 6.28
CA PHE A 91 -10.06 3.83 6.33
C PHE A 91 -11.02 3.74 7.53
N GLY A 92 -10.54 4.01 8.74
CA GLY A 92 -11.35 3.95 9.95
C GLY A 92 -12.54 4.92 9.91
N SER A 93 -12.35 6.13 9.36
CA SER A 93 -13.46 7.06 9.10
C SER A 93 -14.48 6.50 8.11
N SER A 94 -14.03 5.80 7.07
CA SER A 94 -14.92 5.14 6.11
C SER A 94 -15.76 4.03 6.76
N VAL A 95 -15.14 3.20 7.60
CA VAL A 95 -15.86 2.15 8.35
C VAL A 95 -16.93 2.74 9.26
N LEU A 96 -16.61 3.80 10.01
CA LEU A 96 -17.58 4.49 10.85
C LEU A 96 -18.72 5.12 10.04
N ALA A 97 -18.43 5.67 8.85
CA ALA A 97 -19.45 6.22 7.97
C ALA A 97 -20.39 5.13 7.41
N ARG A 98 -19.87 3.93 7.14
CA ARG A 98 -20.65 2.80 6.59
C ARG A 98 -21.54 2.13 7.63
N HIS A 99 -21.04 1.93 8.86
CA HIS A 99 -21.72 1.10 9.86
C HIS A 99 -22.20 1.85 11.10
N GLY A 100 -21.75 3.08 11.31
CA GLY A 100 -22.00 3.84 12.54
C GLY A 100 -21.13 3.36 13.73
N PRO A 101 -21.26 4.03 14.89
CA PRO A 101 -20.38 3.81 16.04
C PRO A 101 -20.67 2.54 16.87
N GLY A 102 -21.74 1.81 16.57
CA GLY A 102 -22.18 0.62 17.33
C GLY A 102 -21.91 -0.72 16.64
N ALA A 103 -21.21 -0.71 15.51
CA ALA A 103 -20.89 -1.91 14.75
C ALA A 103 -19.82 -2.76 15.46
N SER A 104 -19.90 -4.08 15.32
CA SER A 104 -18.91 -5.03 15.87
C SER A 104 -18.16 -5.68 14.71
N ASN A 105 -17.19 -4.95 14.18
CA ASN A 105 -16.39 -5.39 13.04
C ASN A 105 -15.15 -6.16 13.51
N THR A 106 -14.66 -7.06 12.65
CA THR A 106 -13.37 -7.72 12.84
C THR A 106 -12.37 -7.16 11.83
N PHE A 107 -11.21 -6.74 12.31
CA PHE A 107 -10.12 -6.22 11.49
C PHE A 107 -8.97 -7.23 11.53
N HIS A 108 -8.69 -7.84 10.39
CA HIS A 108 -7.56 -8.74 10.16
C HIS A 108 -6.43 -7.95 9.51
N VAL A 109 -5.43 -7.59 10.29
CA VAL A 109 -4.33 -6.74 9.82
C VAL A 109 -3.07 -7.59 9.67
N PHE A 110 -2.52 -7.65 8.47
CA PHE A 110 -1.26 -8.29 8.16
C PHE A 110 -0.15 -7.24 8.16
N VAL A 111 0.69 -7.28 9.18
CA VAL A 111 1.76 -6.30 9.39
C VAL A 111 3.03 -6.82 8.73
N SER A 112 3.53 -6.10 7.72
CA SER A 112 4.76 -6.45 7.01
C SER A 112 5.96 -6.39 7.95
N HIS A 113 6.09 -5.28 8.66
CA HIS A 113 7.08 -5.07 9.72
C HIS A 113 6.70 -3.89 10.62
N VAL A 114 7.51 -3.64 11.65
CA VAL A 114 7.18 -2.73 12.75
C VAL A 114 7.89 -1.37 12.67
N HIS A 115 8.37 -0.98 11.48
CA HIS A 115 8.80 0.40 11.27
C HIS A 115 7.62 1.37 11.37
N TRP A 116 7.93 2.59 11.78
CA TRP A 116 6.91 3.55 12.22
C TRP A 116 5.86 3.83 11.15
N ASP A 117 6.24 4.02 9.90
CA ASP A 117 5.30 4.31 8.83
C ASP A 117 4.31 3.17 8.50
N HIS A 118 4.58 1.96 8.97
CA HIS A 118 3.69 0.80 8.86
C HIS A 118 2.78 0.59 10.08
N ILE A 119 3.02 1.29 11.20
CA ILE A 119 2.22 1.13 12.43
C ILE A 119 1.73 2.46 13.02
N MET A 120 2.26 3.61 12.60
CA MET A 120 2.05 4.93 13.25
C MET A 120 0.63 5.44 13.22
N GLY A 121 -0.22 4.89 12.35
CA GLY A 121 -1.64 5.25 12.30
C GLY A 121 -2.45 4.60 13.41
N PHE A 122 -1.98 3.49 13.99
CA PHE A 122 -2.74 2.69 14.97
C PHE A 122 -3.23 3.48 16.19
N PRO A 123 -2.44 4.37 16.83
CA PRO A 123 -2.93 5.18 17.95
C PRO A 123 -4.13 6.06 17.60
N LEU A 124 -4.37 6.36 16.32
CA LEU A 124 -5.50 7.16 15.84
C LEU A 124 -6.52 6.33 15.03
N PHE A 125 -6.46 5.00 15.14
CA PHE A 125 -7.43 4.10 14.53
C PHE A 125 -8.71 4.03 15.38
N ALA A 126 -9.70 4.86 15.05
CA ALA A 126 -10.94 5.00 15.83
C ALA A 126 -11.65 3.66 16.19
N PRO A 127 -11.69 2.64 15.31
CA PRO A 127 -12.21 1.32 15.67
C PRO A 127 -11.54 0.66 16.87
N ALA A 128 -10.28 0.93 17.19
CA ALA A 128 -9.60 0.42 18.40
C ALA A 128 -10.20 0.95 19.71
N TYR A 129 -10.90 2.09 19.64
CA TYR A 129 -11.55 2.75 20.78
C TYR A 129 -13.04 2.43 20.88
N SER A 130 -13.58 1.60 19.97
CA SER A 130 -15.00 1.29 19.92
C SER A 130 -15.25 -0.12 20.48
N PRO A 131 -16.09 -0.28 21.53
CA PRO A 131 -16.44 -1.58 22.07
C PRO A 131 -17.08 -2.50 21.02
N GLY A 132 -16.83 -3.80 21.13
CA GLY A 132 -17.38 -4.82 20.22
C GLY A 132 -16.53 -5.08 18.98
N ASN A 133 -15.66 -4.15 18.59
CA ASN A 133 -14.67 -4.42 17.55
C ASN A 133 -13.61 -5.41 18.01
N ARG A 134 -13.14 -6.24 17.07
CA ARG A 134 -12.02 -7.15 17.25
C ARG A 134 -10.91 -6.80 16.27
N ILE A 135 -9.68 -6.63 16.74
CA ILE A 135 -8.52 -6.34 15.91
C ILE A 135 -7.54 -7.50 16.09
N ARG A 136 -7.26 -8.23 15.01
CA ARG A 136 -6.29 -9.33 14.98
C ARG A 136 -5.10 -8.87 14.15
N LEU A 137 -3.97 -8.70 14.81
CA LEU A 137 -2.70 -8.26 14.24
C LEU A 137 -1.87 -9.51 13.93
N TYR A 138 -1.76 -9.83 12.64
CA TYR A 138 -0.95 -10.94 12.13
C TYR A 138 0.43 -10.45 11.73
N GLY A 139 1.46 -11.19 12.09
CA GLY A 139 2.82 -10.93 11.64
C GLY A 139 3.75 -12.09 11.94
N CYS A 140 4.94 -12.08 11.33
CA CYS A 140 5.96 -13.10 11.59
C CYS A 140 7.04 -12.61 12.57
N HIS A 141 6.82 -11.44 13.19
CA HIS A 141 7.70 -10.85 14.20
C HIS A 141 7.26 -11.27 15.61
N SER A 142 8.18 -11.76 16.43
CA SER A 142 7.95 -12.00 17.86
C SER A 142 7.62 -10.70 18.61
N GLU A 143 8.16 -9.58 18.12
CA GLU A 143 8.13 -8.29 18.81
C GLU A 143 6.89 -7.45 18.45
N LEU A 144 5.96 -8.03 17.68
CA LEU A 144 4.77 -7.34 17.18
C LEU A 144 3.99 -6.68 18.32
N GLU A 145 3.67 -7.44 19.38
CA GLU A 145 2.95 -6.89 20.54
C GLU A 145 3.70 -5.76 21.23
N ALA A 146 5.01 -5.94 21.46
CA ALA A 146 5.84 -4.94 22.10
C ALA A 146 5.88 -3.63 21.28
N ALA A 147 5.95 -3.72 19.95
CA ALA A 147 5.95 -2.56 19.06
C ALA A 147 4.65 -1.75 19.17
N PHE A 148 3.49 -2.41 19.05
CA PHE A 148 2.18 -1.74 19.14
C PHE A 148 1.93 -1.12 20.53
N ARG A 149 2.28 -1.84 21.60
CA ARG A 149 2.18 -1.31 22.96
C ARG A 149 3.07 -0.09 23.18
N ARG A 150 4.29 -0.09 22.61
CA ARG A 150 5.23 1.03 22.72
C ARG A 150 4.69 2.33 22.12
N GLN A 151 3.91 2.25 21.03
CA GLN A 151 3.30 3.44 20.42
C GLN A 151 2.29 4.14 21.34
N HIS A 152 1.66 3.37 22.24
CA HIS A 152 0.72 3.85 23.24
C HIS A 152 1.39 4.23 24.59
N GLY A 153 2.73 4.27 24.63
CA GLY A 153 3.49 4.61 25.83
C GLY A 153 3.72 6.12 25.98
N ALA A 154 3.56 6.64 27.20
CA ALA A 154 4.02 7.99 27.54
C ALA A 154 5.56 8.10 27.41
N PRO A 155 6.10 9.27 26.99
CA PRO A 155 5.41 10.51 26.66
C PRO A 155 4.92 10.61 25.21
N SER A 156 5.11 9.57 24.39
CA SER A 156 4.83 9.61 22.95
C SER A 156 3.33 9.64 22.61
N PHE A 157 2.49 9.02 23.44
CA PHE A 157 1.05 9.05 23.26
C PHE A 157 0.31 9.06 24.62
N PRO A 158 -0.82 9.79 24.75
CA PRO A 158 -1.46 10.00 26.04
C PRO A 158 -2.40 8.86 26.47
N VAL A 159 -2.74 7.93 25.58
CA VAL A 159 -3.65 6.81 25.89
C VAL A 159 -2.89 5.50 25.93
N ASN A 160 -2.91 4.82 27.07
CA ASN A 160 -2.28 3.52 27.24
C ASN A 160 -2.97 2.44 26.41
N PHE A 161 -2.22 1.45 25.94
CA PHE A 161 -2.76 0.35 25.15
C PHE A 161 -3.88 -0.41 25.88
N ASN A 162 -3.81 -0.51 27.21
CA ASN A 162 -4.82 -1.20 28.02
C ASN A 162 -6.13 -0.41 28.17
N GLU A 163 -6.18 0.85 27.71
CA GLU A 163 -7.39 1.68 27.71
C GLU A 163 -8.18 1.54 26.40
N LEU A 164 -7.65 0.82 25.40
CA LEU A 164 -8.34 0.54 24.15
C LEU A 164 -9.55 -0.37 24.41
N ALA A 165 -10.69 -0.02 23.80
CA ALA A 165 -11.97 -0.70 24.06
C ALA A 165 -12.23 -1.91 23.12
N ALA A 166 -11.48 -2.02 22.02
CA ALA A 166 -11.55 -3.17 21.13
C ALA A 166 -10.87 -4.40 21.76
N ASN A 167 -11.29 -5.60 21.35
CA ASN A 167 -10.56 -6.83 21.65
C ASN A 167 -9.38 -6.95 20.68
N ILE A 168 -8.14 -6.92 21.19
CA ILE A 168 -6.92 -6.90 20.37
C ILE A 168 -6.11 -8.18 20.60
N GLU A 169 -5.82 -8.89 19.52
CA GLU A 169 -5.09 -10.14 19.51
C GLU A 169 -3.86 -10.03 18.61
N PHE A 170 -2.74 -10.61 19.05
CA PHE A 170 -1.53 -10.76 18.26
C PHE A 170 -1.41 -12.22 17.81
N VAL A 171 -1.23 -12.44 16.51
CA VAL A 171 -1.18 -13.77 15.91
C VAL A 171 0.13 -13.93 15.15
N THR A 172 0.99 -14.80 15.65
CA THR A 172 2.25 -15.13 14.98
C THR A 172 1.99 -16.07 13.80
N LEU A 173 2.44 -15.67 12.62
CA LEU A 173 2.45 -16.50 11.41
C LEU A 173 3.83 -17.11 11.17
N THR A 174 3.89 -18.16 10.36
CA THR A 174 5.16 -18.79 9.94
C THR A 174 5.40 -18.52 8.46
N PRO A 175 6.54 -17.91 8.08
CA PRO A 175 6.91 -17.70 6.68
C PRO A 175 6.81 -18.99 5.84
N GLY A 176 6.19 -18.90 4.67
CA GLY A 176 5.96 -20.02 3.75
C GLY A 176 4.80 -20.94 4.12
N VAL A 177 4.16 -20.75 5.29
CA VAL A 177 3.01 -21.57 5.71
C VAL A 177 1.70 -20.81 5.45
N THR A 178 0.87 -21.36 4.58
CA THR A 178 -0.46 -20.80 4.30
C THR A 178 -1.41 -20.99 5.48
N THR A 179 -2.10 -19.92 5.85
CA THR A 179 -3.19 -19.94 6.84
C THR A 179 -4.49 -19.41 6.22
N GLU A 180 -5.63 -19.89 6.67
CA GLU A 180 -6.94 -19.36 6.26
C GLU A 180 -7.43 -18.32 7.27
N VAL A 181 -7.76 -17.12 6.80
CA VAL A 181 -8.28 -16.00 7.60
C VAL A 181 -9.51 -15.44 6.90
N ALA A 182 -10.67 -15.50 7.56
CA ALA A 182 -11.95 -15.02 7.01
C ALA A 182 -12.25 -15.55 5.59
N GLY A 183 -11.95 -16.83 5.32
CA GLY A 183 -12.15 -17.46 4.01
C GLY A 183 -11.13 -17.06 2.93
N VAL A 184 -10.04 -16.39 3.32
CA VAL A 184 -8.92 -16.01 2.44
C VAL A 184 -7.69 -16.81 2.81
N LYS A 185 -7.04 -17.44 1.83
CA LYS A 185 -5.74 -18.08 2.04
C LYS A 185 -4.66 -17.00 2.04
N VAL A 186 -3.86 -16.96 3.09
CA VAL A 186 -2.78 -15.99 3.26
C VAL A 186 -1.46 -16.72 3.48
N THR A 187 -0.48 -16.43 2.62
CA THR A 187 0.87 -17.00 2.72
C THR A 187 1.89 -15.88 2.92
N PRO A 188 2.55 -15.81 4.09
CA PRO A 188 3.62 -14.85 4.31
C PRO A 188 4.92 -15.30 3.64
N LYS A 189 5.73 -14.36 3.15
CA LYS A 189 7.07 -14.59 2.62
C LYS A 189 8.07 -13.67 3.31
N LEU A 190 9.14 -14.24 3.85
CA LEU A 190 10.26 -13.46 4.39
C LEU A 190 10.91 -12.63 3.28
N GLN A 191 11.15 -11.35 3.59
CA GLN A 191 11.77 -10.36 2.73
C GLN A 191 13.06 -9.80 3.33
N LEU A 192 13.92 -9.26 2.47
CA LEU A 192 15.19 -8.66 2.87
C LEU A 192 14.97 -7.19 3.20
N HIS A 193 14.94 -6.85 4.48
CA HIS A 193 14.79 -5.48 4.99
C HIS A 193 15.46 -5.35 6.35
N GLY A 194 15.86 -4.14 6.74
CA GLY A 194 16.41 -3.89 8.07
C GLY A 194 15.40 -4.28 9.16
N GLY A 195 15.72 -5.30 9.97
CA GLY A 195 14.77 -5.84 10.96
C GLY A 195 13.79 -6.89 10.42
N ASN A 196 13.99 -7.38 9.19
CA ASN A 196 13.10 -8.24 8.39
C ASN A 196 11.77 -7.56 8.02
N SER A 197 11.27 -7.94 6.85
CA SER A 197 9.90 -7.63 6.41
C SER A 197 9.23 -8.90 5.92
N TYR A 198 7.90 -8.86 5.78
CA TYR A 198 7.11 -9.98 5.31
C TYR A 198 6.08 -9.54 4.29
N GLY A 199 6.13 -10.16 3.13
CA GLY A 199 5.12 -10.01 2.09
C GLY A 199 3.99 -10.99 2.29
N TYR A 200 2.81 -10.67 1.79
CA TYR A 200 1.63 -11.49 1.95
C TYR A 200 0.98 -11.77 0.60
N ARG A 201 0.79 -13.05 0.28
CA ARG A 201 -0.03 -13.49 -0.86
C ARG A 201 -1.41 -13.87 -0.35
N PHE A 202 -2.43 -13.22 -0.89
CA PHE A 202 -3.85 -13.43 -0.61
C PHE A 202 -4.50 -14.13 -1.79
N GLU A 203 -5.19 -15.24 -1.53
CA GLU A 203 -5.89 -16.00 -2.56
C GLU A 203 -7.33 -16.25 -2.15
N HIS A 204 -8.27 -15.86 -3.01
CA HIS A 204 -9.70 -16.04 -2.80
C HIS A 204 -10.44 -16.04 -4.15
N GLY A 205 -11.39 -16.97 -4.35
CA GLY A 205 -12.22 -16.99 -5.56
C GLY A 205 -11.45 -17.14 -6.88
N GLY A 206 -10.30 -17.82 -6.86
CA GLY A 206 -9.42 -17.96 -8.04
C GLY A 206 -8.64 -16.68 -8.40
N LYS A 207 -8.68 -15.65 -7.54
CA LYS A 207 -7.89 -14.43 -7.65
C LYS A 207 -6.73 -14.42 -6.67
N ALA A 208 -5.63 -13.77 -7.06
CA ALA A 208 -4.44 -13.64 -6.24
C ALA A 208 -3.93 -12.19 -6.18
N PHE A 209 -3.77 -11.67 -4.97
CA PHE A 209 -3.13 -10.39 -4.68
C PHE A 209 -1.84 -10.63 -3.88
N VAL A 210 -0.75 -9.98 -4.25
CA VAL A 210 0.49 -10.00 -3.48
C VAL A 210 0.80 -8.60 -2.98
N TYR A 211 0.96 -8.49 -1.67
CA TYR A 211 1.46 -7.31 -0.99
C TYR A 211 2.93 -7.52 -0.62
N SER A 212 3.85 -6.85 -1.32
CA SER A 212 5.30 -7.01 -1.17
C SER A 212 5.98 -5.64 -1.09
N THR A 213 5.75 -4.93 0.01
CA THR A 213 6.40 -3.64 0.33
C THR A 213 7.70 -3.85 1.11
N ASP A 214 8.65 -2.93 1.06
CA ASP A 214 9.85 -2.88 1.91
C ASP A 214 10.66 -4.18 1.80
N SER A 215 11.21 -4.40 0.62
CA SER A 215 12.17 -5.48 0.37
C SER A 215 13.23 -5.02 -0.59
N GLU A 216 14.48 -5.33 -0.28
CA GLU A 216 15.54 -5.35 -1.27
C GLU A 216 15.46 -6.65 -2.09
N HIS A 217 15.78 -6.56 -3.38
CA HIS A 217 15.90 -7.72 -4.24
C HIS A 217 17.20 -7.62 -5.03
N LYS A 218 18.14 -8.51 -4.71
CA LYS A 218 19.44 -8.54 -5.37
C LYS A 218 19.29 -9.45 -6.59
N LEU A 219 19.03 -8.86 -7.77
CA LEU A 219 18.82 -9.64 -9.02
C LEU A 219 19.99 -10.56 -9.39
N GLN A 220 21.18 -10.30 -8.83
CA GLN A 220 22.38 -11.13 -8.96
C GLN A 220 22.24 -12.46 -8.18
N ASP A 221 21.45 -12.46 -7.10
CA ASP A 221 21.04 -13.65 -6.37
C ASP A 221 19.89 -14.34 -7.12
N THR A 222 20.28 -15.31 -7.95
CA THR A 222 19.33 -16.06 -8.79
C THR A 222 18.35 -16.91 -7.98
N GLU A 223 18.74 -17.38 -6.79
CA GLU A 223 17.87 -18.20 -5.92
C GLU A 223 16.79 -17.32 -5.29
N GLN A 224 17.20 -16.17 -4.73
CA GLN A 224 16.26 -15.18 -4.20
C GLN A 224 15.28 -14.74 -5.29
N THR A 225 15.82 -14.38 -6.47
CA THR A 225 15.02 -13.95 -7.62
C THR A 225 13.99 -15.01 -8.04
N ALA A 226 14.40 -16.28 -8.14
CA ALA A 226 13.49 -17.38 -8.46
C ALA A 226 12.42 -17.58 -7.37
N ALA A 227 12.78 -17.45 -6.10
CA ALA A 227 11.86 -17.59 -4.98
C ALA A 227 10.80 -16.46 -4.95
N PHE A 228 11.16 -15.23 -5.29
CA PHE A 228 10.18 -14.13 -5.44
C PHE A 228 9.32 -14.29 -6.69
N ALA A 229 9.90 -14.68 -7.83
CA ALA A 229 9.12 -14.96 -9.03
C ALA A 229 8.12 -16.11 -8.82
N ALA A 230 8.46 -17.13 -8.02
CA ALA A 230 7.53 -18.18 -7.62
C ALA A 230 6.40 -17.67 -6.71
N PHE A 231 6.72 -16.79 -5.77
CA PHE A 231 5.73 -16.18 -4.88
C PHE A 231 4.75 -15.24 -5.63
N PHE A 232 5.23 -14.52 -6.64
CA PHE A 232 4.43 -13.61 -7.46
C PHE A 232 3.66 -14.33 -8.59
N ARG A 233 3.96 -15.61 -8.83
CA ARG A 233 3.47 -16.37 -9.98
C ARG A 233 1.97 -16.20 -10.19
N ASP A 234 1.60 -15.83 -11.41
CA ASP A 234 0.22 -15.68 -11.90
C ASP A 234 -0.67 -14.77 -11.06
N ALA A 235 -0.10 -13.87 -10.25
CA ALA A 235 -0.90 -12.93 -9.46
C ALA A 235 -1.67 -11.96 -10.37
N ASP A 236 -2.91 -11.65 -10.00
CA ASP A 236 -3.71 -10.64 -10.69
C ASP A 236 -3.16 -9.23 -10.40
N LEU A 237 -2.62 -9.02 -9.20
CA LEU A 237 -1.98 -7.78 -8.79
C LEU A 237 -0.82 -8.05 -7.84
N VAL A 238 0.32 -7.40 -8.10
CA VAL A 238 1.41 -7.23 -7.13
C VAL A 238 1.49 -5.76 -6.74
N CYS A 239 1.33 -5.47 -5.45
CA CYS A 239 1.72 -4.21 -4.83
C CYS A 239 3.19 -4.33 -4.41
N PHE A 240 4.05 -3.50 -4.99
CA PHE A 240 5.50 -3.66 -4.91
C PHE A 240 6.19 -2.38 -4.49
N ASP A 241 7.16 -2.49 -3.59
CA ASP A 241 8.04 -1.39 -3.20
C ASP A 241 8.83 -0.85 -4.39
N ALA A 242 8.57 0.39 -4.74
CA ALA A 242 9.33 1.12 -5.76
C ALA A 242 9.78 2.47 -5.20
N MET A 243 10.16 2.52 -3.92
CA MET A 243 10.56 3.74 -3.22
C MET A 243 11.68 4.47 -3.98
N TYR A 244 12.63 3.74 -4.56
CA TYR A 244 13.81 4.30 -5.20
C TYR A 244 13.81 4.08 -6.72
N SER A 245 14.36 5.05 -7.45
CA SER A 245 14.75 4.81 -8.84
C SER A 245 15.92 3.82 -8.89
N PHE A 246 16.10 3.16 -10.03
CA PHE A 246 17.21 2.21 -10.21
C PHE A 246 18.57 2.83 -9.87
N ALA A 247 18.82 4.07 -10.29
CA ALA A 247 20.06 4.79 -10.00
C ALA A 247 20.31 5.00 -8.50
N GLU A 248 19.24 5.23 -7.72
CA GLU A 248 19.34 5.38 -6.26
C GLU A 248 19.61 4.02 -5.58
N THR A 249 18.96 2.94 -6.05
CA THR A 249 19.17 1.60 -5.49
C THR A 249 20.58 1.05 -5.68
N ILE A 250 21.25 1.39 -6.78
CA ILE A 250 22.61 0.90 -7.08
C ILE A 250 23.72 1.83 -6.59
N SER A 251 23.40 2.87 -5.81
CA SER A 251 24.36 3.88 -5.36
C SER A 251 24.26 4.16 -3.86
N MET A 252 23.72 5.30 -3.46
CA MET A 252 23.74 5.79 -2.08
C MET A 252 22.77 5.05 -1.15
N LYS A 253 21.80 4.31 -1.71
CA LYS A 253 20.75 3.63 -0.95
C LYS A 253 20.76 2.10 -1.14
N GLU A 254 21.86 1.54 -1.63
CA GLU A 254 22.12 0.09 -1.59
C GLU A 254 22.04 -0.39 -0.13
N ASP A 255 21.45 -1.55 0.13
CA ASP A 255 21.22 -2.13 1.48
C ASP A 255 20.24 -1.39 2.42
N TRP A 256 19.50 -0.38 1.94
CA TRP A 256 18.47 0.29 2.76
C TRP A 256 17.15 -0.50 2.85
N GLY A 257 17.08 -1.67 2.21
CA GLY A 257 15.93 -2.57 2.31
C GLY A 257 14.75 -2.21 1.40
N HIS A 258 14.98 -1.37 0.38
CA HIS A 258 13.98 -0.99 -0.62
C HIS A 258 14.37 -1.44 -2.01
N SER A 259 13.39 -1.48 -2.92
CA SER A 259 13.59 -1.90 -4.30
C SER A 259 13.45 -0.74 -5.29
N SER A 260 13.60 -1.07 -6.57
CA SER A 260 13.33 -0.15 -7.67
C SER A 260 12.19 -0.61 -8.55
N ASN A 261 11.60 0.36 -9.22
CA ASN A 261 10.59 0.15 -10.25
C ASN A 261 11.03 -0.85 -11.34
N VAL A 262 12.31 -0.80 -11.75
CA VAL A 262 12.90 -1.73 -12.75
C VAL A 262 12.88 -3.18 -12.28
N VAL A 263 13.29 -3.41 -11.02
CA VAL A 263 13.26 -4.74 -10.40
C VAL A 263 11.83 -5.26 -10.30
N GLY A 264 10.88 -4.39 -9.94
CA GLY A 264 9.45 -4.74 -9.88
C GLY A 264 8.93 -5.25 -11.22
N VAL A 265 9.22 -4.55 -12.31
CA VAL A 265 8.85 -4.97 -13.67
C VAL A 265 9.49 -6.31 -14.03
N GLU A 266 10.80 -6.48 -13.81
CA GLU A 266 11.54 -7.70 -14.12
C GLU A 266 10.94 -8.93 -13.40
N LEU A 267 10.71 -8.81 -12.08
CA LEU A 267 10.13 -9.90 -11.27
C LEU A 267 8.70 -10.22 -11.72
N CYS A 268 7.88 -9.21 -11.98
CA CYS A 268 6.49 -9.38 -12.38
C CYS A 268 6.35 -9.98 -13.77
N GLN A 269 7.20 -9.58 -14.74
CA GLN A 269 7.25 -10.20 -16.06
C GLN A 269 7.66 -11.68 -15.95
N ARG A 270 8.74 -11.98 -15.21
CA ARG A 270 9.18 -13.36 -14.96
C ARG A 270 8.11 -14.21 -14.27
N ALA A 271 7.27 -13.60 -13.43
CA ALA A 271 6.18 -14.24 -12.71
C ALA A 271 4.85 -14.29 -13.47
N GLN A 272 4.76 -13.66 -14.66
CA GLN A 272 3.53 -13.53 -15.45
C GLN A 272 2.37 -12.86 -14.69
N VAL A 273 2.72 -11.86 -13.88
CA VAL A 273 1.76 -11.02 -13.16
C VAL A 273 0.94 -10.20 -14.16
N LYS A 274 -0.35 -9.99 -13.88
CA LYS A 274 -1.22 -9.20 -14.76
C LYS A 274 -1.05 -7.70 -14.55
N LYS A 275 -0.99 -7.25 -13.29
CA LYS A 275 -0.85 -5.83 -12.91
C LYS A 275 0.22 -5.64 -11.84
N LEU A 276 1.03 -4.60 -12.01
CA LEU A 276 2.01 -4.12 -11.04
C LEU A 276 1.61 -2.73 -10.56
N ALA A 277 1.34 -2.60 -9.27
CA ALA A 277 1.16 -1.33 -8.59
C ALA A 277 2.47 -0.96 -7.87
N LEU A 278 3.17 0.05 -8.39
CA LEU A 278 4.33 0.66 -7.75
C LEU A 278 3.85 1.41 -6.49
N PHE A 279 4.48 1.13 -5.36
CA PHE A 279 4.03 1.52 -4.03
C PHE A 279 5.20 1.98 -3.15
N HIS A 280 4.89 2.51 -1.96
CA HIS A 280 5.85 3.02 -0.98
C HIS A 280 6.66 4.20 -1.52
N HIS A 281 5.99 5.13 -2.20
CA HIS A 281 6.66 6.24 -2.90
C HIS A 281 7.47 7.09 -1.92
N GLU A 282 8.73 7.37 -2.29
CA GLU A 282 9.66 8.18 -1.51
C GLU A 282 9.09 9.58 -1.18
N PRO A 283 9.06 9.99 0.10
CA PRO A 283 8.60 11.30 0.58
C PRO A 283 9.03 12.52 -0.22
N ILE A 284 10.28 12.55 -0.69
CA ILE A 284 10.80 13.71 -1.41
C ILE A 284 10.25 13.83 -2.85
N HIS A 285 9.81 12.72 -3.45
CA HIS A 285 9.26 12.72 -4.81
C HIS A 285 7.89 13.40 -4.84
N ASP A 286 7.78 14.43 -5.68
CA ASP A 286 6.50 15.06 -6.01
C ASP A 286 5.75 14.29 -7.10
N ASP A 287 4.52 14.72 -7.39
CA ASP A 287 3.67 14.04 -8.37
C ASP A 287 4.28 14.01 -9.78
N ALA A 288 5.09 15.01 -10.16
CA ALA A 288 5.76 15.01 -11.45
C ALA A 288 6.85 13.92 -11.51
N ARG A 289 7.62 13.75 -10.42
CA ARG A 289 8.64 12.71 -10.34
C ARG A 289 8.04 11.31 -10.32
N ILE A 290 6.95 11.09 -9.58
CA ILE A 290 6.25 9.79 -9.54
C ILE A 290 5.67 9.43 -10.92
N ALA A 291 5.07 10.40 -11.61
CA ALA A 291 4.59 10.21 -12.98
C ALA A 291 5.71 9.83 -13.95
N ALA A 292 6.90 10.44 -13.78
CA ALA A 292 8.07 10.07 -14.58
C ALA A 292 8.52 8.64 -14.30
N ILE A 293 8.59 8.22 -13.03
CA ILE A 293 8.92 6.84 -12.65
C ILE A 293 7.90 5.84 -13.24
N GLU A 294 6.61 6.15 -13.19
CA GLU A 294 5.57 5.32 -13.81
C GLU A 294 5.81 5.16 -15.32
N THR A 295 6.03 6.29 -16.01
CA THR A 295 6.26 6.31 -17.47
C THR A 295 7.54 5.54 -17.83
N GLU A 296 8.62 5.72 -17.08
CA GLU A 296 9.88 4.99 -17.24
C GLU A 296 9.66 3.46 -17.06
N SER A 297 8.83 3.07 -16.10
CA SER A 297 8.51 1.67 -15.81
C SER A 297 7.67 1.02 -16.89
N GLN A 298 6.64 1.72 -17.38
CA GLN A 298 5.84 1.28 -18.52
C GLN A 298 6.71 1.14 -19.77
N ARG A 299 7.62 2.09 -20.01
CA ARG A 299 8.53 2.02 -21.15
C ARG A 299 9.52 0.86 -21.03
N PHE A 300 10.04 0.62 -19.83
CA PHE A 300 10.91 -0.53 -19.56
C PHE A 300 10.17 -1.84 -19.82
N GLU A 301 8.95 -1.97 -19.30
CA GLU A 301 8.06 -3.13 -19.56
C GLU A 301 7.92 -3.42 -21.04
N GLU A 302 7.61 -2.41 -21.85
CA GLU A 302 7.41 -2.55 -23.29
C GLU A 302 8.65 -3.09 -24.01
N ILE A 303 9.83 -2.64 -23.59
CA ILE A 303 11.10 -2.97 -24.23
C ILE A 303 11.58 -4.37 -23.80
N THR A 304 11.34 -4.78 -22.55
CA THR A 304 11.86 -6.03 -21.99
C THR A 304 10.91 -7.21 -22.08
N ARG A 305 9.61 -6.99 -22.25
CA ARG A 305 8.59 -8.06 -22.20
C ARG A 305 8.86 -9.22 -23.18
N GLY A 306 9.41 -8.91 -24.36
CA GLY A 306 9.54 -9.91 -25.43
C GLY A 306 8.19 -10.52 -25.81
N GLU A 307 8.09 -11.85 -25.74
CA GLU A 307 6.87 -12.62 -26.05
C GLU A 307 5.95 -12.86 -24.84
N LEU A 308 6.34 -12.38 -23.64
CA LEU A 308 5.51 -12.54 -22.45
C LEU A 308 4.19 -11.74 -22.59
N PRO A 309 3.13 -12.10 -21.84
CA PRO A 309 1.93 -11.28 -21.74
C PRO A 309 2.22 -9.87 -21.22
N LYS A 310 1.43 -8.89 -21.64
CA LYS A 310 1.56 -7.51 -21.16
C LYS A 310 1.39 -7.45 -19.64
N LEU A 311 2.34 -6.81 -18.96
CA LEU A 311 2.19 -6.39 -17.57
C LEU A 311 1.65 -4.96 -17.54
N ASP A 312 0.51 -4.75 -16.91
CA ASP A 312 -0.04 -3.40 -16.70
C ASP A 312 0.65 -2.75 -15.51
N VAL A 313 1.33 -1.62 -15.72
CA VAL A 313 2.16 -0.95 -14.69
C VAL A 313 1.58 0.42 -14.37
N LEU A 314 1.35 0.68 -13.08
CA LEU A 314 0.86 1.97 -12.58
C LEU A 314 1.48 2.29 -11.21
N SER A 315 1.56 3.57 -10.85
CA SER A 315 1.90 4.02 -9.50
C SER A 315 0.63 4.13 -8.66
N ALA A 316 0.58 3.44 -7.51
CA ALA A 316 -0.58 3.47 -6.63
C ALA A 316 -0.75 4.81 -5.93
N TRP A 317 -1.97 5.36 -5.90
CA TRP A 317 -2.30 6.60 -5.18
C TRP A 317 -3.30 6.37 -4.05
N ASP A 318 -3.33 7.29 -3.09
CA ASP A 318 -4.33 7.27 -2.01
C ASP A 318 -5.75 7.39 -2.60
N GLY A 319 -6.59 6.39 -2.35
CA GLY A 319 -7.94 6.25 -2.89
C GLY A 319 -8.05 5.42 -4.17
N LEU A 320 -6.95 4.86 -4.68
CA LEU A 320 -6.98 3.92 -5.80
C LEU A 320 -7.77 2.65 -5.41
N GLU A 321 -8.63 2.20 -6.32
CA GLU A 321 -9.32 0.90 -6.23
C GLU A 321 -9.01 0.05 -7.47
N ILE A 322 -8.67 -1.23 -7.27
CA ILE A 322 -8.42 -2.19 -8.36
C ILE A 322 -9.25 -3.45 -8.13
N GLU A 323 -10.17 -3.73 -9.06
CA GLU A 323 -10.88 -5.02 -9.11
C GLU A 323 -10.02 -6.07 -9.84
N LEU A 324 -9.91 -7.26 -9.22
CA LEU A 324 -9.17 -8.42 -9.72
C LEU A 324 -10.08 -9.43 -10.39
#